data_AF-A0A483FVN7-F1
#
_entry.id   AF-A0A483FVN7-F1
#
_cell.length_a   1.000
_cell.length_b   1.000
_cell.length_c   1.000
_cell.angle_alpha   90.00
_cell.angle_beta   90.00
_cell.angle_gamma   90.00
#
_symmetry.space_group_name_H-M   'P 1'
#
loop_
_entity.id
_entity.type
_entity.pdbx_description
1 polymer ?
#
loop_
_entity_poly.entity_id
_entity_poly.type
_entity_poly.pdbx_seq_one_letter_code
_entity_poly.pdbx_strand_id
1 'polypeptide(L)'
;MFQQGYVEKGIELINEYVEELSGRVVYVKDKAEFIKFLNSRKDKNRVIKEMVILCHGIIDTASFDYHHENKGKEKTGEFKSRDVVDVQEAVFDYDAVVTTYACRAGISVDGKDLTGMDAGQENSPAQKMADCWDVSVRAFEMRSDYSSIYGTKKEIRAAENYEDVIEEYEESLSGYNKKKANGDVDITPPQKPENYDEMSKRYDDVTARDANAKRGAGPIAPNGAWRMPGTGDSPEGLKEGLQTYQPGEWTL
;
A
#
# COMPACT_ATOMS: atom_id res chain seq x y z
N MET A 1 4.38 4.18 -9.63
CA MET A 1 4.09 5.32 -8.74
C MET A 1 3.88 6.56 -9.59
N PHE A 2 2.81 7.31 -9.34
CA PHE A 2 2.62 8.59 -10.03
C PHE A 2 3.56 9.62 -9.42
N GLN A 3 4.40 10.25 -10.25
CA GLN A 3 5.47 11.13 -9.77
C GLN A 3 4.93 12.47 -9.26
N GLN A 4 3.81 12.91 -9.82
CA GLN A 4 3.24 14.22 -9.53
C GLN A 4 2.88 14.37 -8.04
N GLY A 5 3.39 15.44 -7.43
CA GLY A 5 3.14 15.78 -6.03
C GLY A 5 4.29 15.45 -5.08
N TYR A 6 5.22 14.59 -5.49
CA TYR A 6 6.41 14.30 -4.70
C TYR A 6 7.50 15.33 -4.95
N VAL A 7 8.16 15.74 -3.86
CA VAL A 7 9.38 16.57 -3.92
C VAL A 7 10.59 15.69 -4.24
N GLU A 8 11.62 16.28 -4.86
CA GLU A 8 12.82 15.55 -5.31
C GLU A 8 13.48 14.74 -4.18
N LYS A 9 13.69 15.37 -3.02
CA LYS A 9 14.23 14.68 -1.82
C LYS A 9 13.39 13.48 -1.38
N GLY A 10 12.07 13.57 -1.53
CA GLY A 10 11.17 12.46 -1.21
C GLY A 10 11.29 11.32 -2.22
N ILE A 11 11.49 11.65 -3.50
CA ILE A 11 11.75 10.66 -4.55
C ILE A 11 13.08 9.94 -4.30
N GLU A 12 14.13 10.68 -3.93
CA GLU A 12 15.44 10.11 -3.58
C GLU A 12 15.32 9.08 -2.43
N LEU A 13 14.67 9.47 -1.33
CA LEU A 13 14.44 8.57 -0.19
C LEU A 13 13.59 7.35 -0.55
N ILE A 14 12.54 7.52 -1.36
CA ILE A 14 11.72 6.39 -1.81
C ILE A 14 12.56 5.40 -2.62
N ASN A 15 13.45 5.89 -3.49
CA ASN A 15 14.33 5.01 -4.26
C ASN A 15 15.33 4.29 -3.37
N GLU A 16 15.97 4.99 -2.44
CA GLU A 16 16.93 4.42 -1.46
C GLU A 16 16.28 3.29 -0.67
N TYR A 17 15.16 3.56 0.00
CA TYR A 17 14.48 2.57 0.84
C TYR A 17 13.93 1.39 0.03
N VAL A 18 13.41 1.64 -1.19
CA VAL A 18 12.94 0.54 -2.04
C VAL A 18 14.11 -0.31 -2.54
N GLU A 19 15.27 0.27 -2.83
CA GLU A 19 16.47 -0.47 -3.23
C GLU A 19 17.02 -1.33 -2.09
N GLU A 20 17.06 -0.80 -0.86
CA GLU A 20 17.44 -1.55 0.35
C GLU A 20 16.54 -2.78 0.58
N LEU A 21 15.25 -2.65 0.22
CA LEU A 21 14.27 -3.74 0.25
C LEU A 21 14.30 -4.63 -1.01
N SER A 22 15.33 -4.50 -1.85
CA SER A 22 15.49 -5.24 -3.12
C SER A 22 14.33 -5.05 -4.12
N GLY A 23 13.64 -3.92 -4.01
CA GLY A 23 12.55 -3.51 -4.88
C GLY A 23 13.01 -2.62 -6.03
N ARG A 24 12.06 -2.20 -6.86
CA ARG A 24 12.29 -1.22 -7.92
C ARG A 24 11.10 -0.29 -8.07
N VAL A 25 11.35 1.01 -8.09
CA VAL A 25 10.32 2.01 -8.39
C VAL A 25 10.27 2.28 -9.88
N VAL A 26 9.06 2.37 -10.41
CA VAL A 26 8.81 2.92 -11.75
C VAL A 26 7.89 4.11 -11.59
N TYR A 27 8.33 5.25 -12.08
CA TYR A 27 7.58 6.50 -12.09
C TYR A 27 6.82 6.65 -13.40
N VAL A 28 5.58 7.11 -13.29
CA VAL A 28 4.72 7.47 -14.43
C VAL A 28 4.17 8.88 -14.20
N LYS A 29 3.99 9.63 -15.28
CA LYS A 29 3.54 11.04 -15.22
C LYS A 29 2.03 11.18 -15.35
N ASP A 30 1.40 10.24 -16.05
CA ASP A 30 -0.01 10.27 -16.36
C ASP A 30 -0.57 8.85 -16.54
N LYS A 31 -1.88 8.76 -16.72
CA LYS A 31 -2.58 7.49 -16.95
C LYS A 31 -2.13 6.76 -18.22
N ALA A 32 -1.71 7.48 -19.26
CA ALA A 32 -1.31 6.85 -20.52
C ALA A 32 0.04 6.15 -20.37
N GLU A 33 0.99 6.76 -19.66
CA GLU A 33 2.25 6.12 -19.26
C GLU A 33 2.01 4.93 -18.33
N PHE A 34 1.04 5.01 -17.41
CA PHE A 34 0.64 3.89 -16.56
C PHE A 34 0.12 2.69 -17.37
N ILE A 35 -0.86 2.91 -18.25
CA ILE A 35 -1.40 1.87 -19.14
C ILE A 35 -0.31 1.28 -20.03
N LYS A 36 0.52 2.15 -20.65
CA LYS A 36 1.65 1.72 -21.48
C LYS A 36 2.63 0.86 -20.70
N PHE A 37 2.92 1.21 -19.45
CA PHE A 37 3.79 0.42 -18.60
C PHE A 37 3.22 -0.97 -18.33
N LEU A 38 1.94 -1.07 -17.96
CA LEU A 38 1.24 -2.35 -17.74
C LEU A 38 1.26 -3.20 -19.01
N ASN A 39 0.89 -2.63 -20.16
CA ASN A 39 0.87 -3.37 -21.43
C ASN A 39 2.27 -3.83 -21.85
N SER A 40 3.34 -3.09 -21.52
CA SER A 40 4.72 -3.51 -21.82
C SER A 40 5.17 -4.78 -21.06
N ARG A 41 4.42 -5.23 -20.05
CA ARG A 41 4.74 -6.42 -19.26
C ARG A 41 4.66 -7.70 -20.08
N LYS A 42 3.68 -7.77 -20.98
CA LYS A 42 3.50 -8.86 -21.93
C LYS A 42 4.72 -9.03 -22.81
N ASP A 43 5.17 -7.96 -23.45
CA ASP A 43 6.33 -7.97 -24.38
C ASP A 43 7.64 -8.37 -23.69
N LYS A 44 7.71 -8.23 -22.36
CA LYS A 44 8.87 -8.57 -21.56
C LYS A 44 8.80 -9.98 -20.96
N ASN A 45 7.74 -10.75 -21.25
CA ASN A 45 7.44 -12.02 -20.58
C ASN A 45 7.47 -11.90 -19.05
N ARG A 46 6.92 -10.81 -18.52
CA ARG A 46 6.83 -10.56 -17.08
C ARG A 46 5.41 -10.24 -16.66
N VAL A 47 4.54 -11.24 -16.76
CA VAL A 47 3.14 -11.17 -16.33
C VAL A 47 3.00 -10.80 -14.86
N ILE A 48 1.85 -10.24 -14.51
CA ILE A 48 1.52 -9.76 -13.18
C ILE A 48 0.78 -10.88 -12.44
N LYS A 49 1.35 -11.35 -11.32
CA LYS A 49 0.68 -12.28 -10.38
C LYS A 49 -0.12 -11.57 -9.30
N GLU A 50 0.37 -10.42 -8.86
CA GLU A 50 -0.29 -9.63 -7.83
C GLU A 50 -0.16 -8.15 -8.17
N MET A 51 -1.28 -7.43 -8.09
CA MET A 51 -1.30 -5.98 -8.20
C MET A 51 -2.08 -5.38 -7.04
N VAL A 52 -1.41 -4.52 -6.28
CA VAL A 52 -2.04 -3.75 -5.20
C VAL A 52 -2.12 -2.28 -5.61
N ILE A 53 -3.33 -1.73 -5.63
CA ILE A 53 -3.62 -0.35 -5.98
C ILE A 53 -3.92 0.43 -4.69
N LEU A 54 -2.99 1.31 -4.31
CA LEU A 54 -3.10 2.22 -3.16
C LEU A 54 -3.29 3.64 -3.68
N CYS A 55 -4.52 4.15 -3.61
CA CYS A 55 -4.84 5.50 -4.07
C CYS A 55 -6.13 6.02 -3.45
N HIS A 56 -6.39 7.31 -3.64
CA HIS A 56 -7.70 7.88 -3.38
C HIS A 56 -8.69 7.42 -4.45
N GLY A 57 -9.98 7.42 -4.10
CA GLY A 57 -11.04 7.06 -5.03
C GLY A 57 -12.29 7.87 -4.80
N ILE A 58 -12.99 8.12 -5.90
CA ILE A 58 -14.43 8.34 -5.89
C ILE A 58 -15.05 7.25 -6.76
N ILE A 59 -16.38 7.16 -6.75
CA ILE A 59 -17.08 6.21 -7.61
C ILE A 59 -16.63 6.42 -9.07
N ASP A 60 -16.36 5.31 -9.75
CA ASP A 60 -15.86 5.26 -11.13
C ASP A 60 -14.50 5.89 -11.43
N THR A 61 -13.74 6.34 -10.40
CA THR A 61 -12.42 6.95 -10.62
C THR A 61 -11.44 6.66 -9.50
N ALA A 62 -10.33 5.99 -9.83
CA ALA A 62 -9.13 5.93 -9.02
C ALA A 62 -8.26 7.17 -9.30
N SER A 63 -7.80 7.85 -8.24
CA SER A 63 -7.01 9.08 -8.33
C SER A 63 -5.64 8.87 -7.71
N PHE A 64 -4.63 8.76 -8.56
CA PHE A 64 -3.25 8.49 -8.14
C PHE A 64 -2.42 9.75 -7.82
N ASP A 65 -2.94 10.94 -8.11
CA ASP A 65 -2.24 12.18 -7.84
C ASP A 65 -2.06 12.41 -6.33
N TYR A 66 -0.81 12.66 -5.91
CA TYR A 66 -0.49 13.03 -4.53
C TYR A 66 -0.73 14.53 -4.33
N HIS A 67 -1.86 14.91 -3.75
CA HIS A 67 -2.25 16.32 -3.63
C HIS A 67 -1.67 17.00 -2.38
N HIS A 68 -0.60 17.79 -2.56
CA HIS A 68 -0.42 19.01 -1.78
C HIS A 68 -0.87 20.21 -2.64
N GLU A 69 -1.97 20.85 -2.22
CA GLU A 69 -2.39 22.23 -2.54
C GLU A 69 -2.43 22.72 -4.01
N ASN A 70 -2.43 21.86 -5.02
CA ASN A 70 -2.49 22.31 -6.42
C ASN A 70 -3.93 22.48 -6.94
N LYS A 71 -4.67 23.46 -6.40
CA LYS A 71 -5.94 23.89 -7.01
C LYS A 71 -5.65 24.44 -8.43
N GLY A 72 -6.09 23.73 -9.46
CA GLY A 72 -6.03 24.18 -10.86
C GLY A 72 -5.03 23.48 -11.79
N LYS A 73 -4.27 22.48 -11.31
CA LYS A 73 -3.50 21.61 -12.22
C LYS A 73 -4.39 20.51 -12.80
N GLU A 74 -4.10 20.13 -14.05
CA GLU A 74 -4.75 19.01 -14.71
C GLU A 74 -4.55 17.72 -13.91
N LYS A 75 -5.64 16.97 -13.72
CA LYS A 75 -5.63 15.69 -13.01
C LYS A 75 -5.21 14.58 -13.96
N THR A 76 -3.91 14.44 -14.16
CA THR A 76 -3.33 13.49 -15.10
C THR A 76 -3.30 12.06 -14.56
N GLY A 77 -3.48 11.90 -13.23
CA GLY A 77 -3.54 10.61 -12.53
C GLY A 77 -4.94 10.04 -12.29
N GLU A 78 -5.99 10.56 -12.94
CA GLU A 78 -7.32 9.94 -12.87
C GLU A 78 -7.42 8.73 -13.82
N PHE A 79 -7.55 7.53 -13.24
CA PHE A 79 -7.85 6.29 -13.96
C PHE A 79 -9.32 5.92 -13.76
N LYS A 80 -10.11 6.00 -14.83
CA LYS A 80 -11.57 5.85 -14.80
C LYS A 80 -11.97 4.43 -15.16
N SER A 81 -13.19 4.03 -14.77
CA SER A 81 -13.75 2.73 -15.16
C SER A 81 -13.71 2.47 -16.67
N ARG A 82 -13.84 3.52 -17.48
CA ARG A 82 -13.74 3.43 -18.96
C ARG A 82 -12.33 3.19 -19.48
N ASP A 83 -11.29 3.48 -18.69
CA ASP A 83 -9.89 3.30 -19.08
C ASP A 83 -9.41 1.86 -18.79
N VAL A 84 -10.21 1.05 -18.07
CA VAL A 84 -9.92 -0.35 -17.75
C VAL A 84 -9.68 -1.18 -19.02
N VAL A 85 -10.46 -0.94 -20.07
CA VAL A 85 -10.40 -1.66 -21.35
C VAL A 85 -9.10 -1.42 -22.13
N ASP A 86 -8.34 -0.39 -21.77
CA ASP A 86 -7.07 -0.07 -22.44
C ASP A 86 -5.90 -0.92 -21.90
N VAL A 87 -6.10 -1.64 -20.79
CA VAL A 87 -5.14 -2.59 -20.24
C VAL A 87 -5.44 -3.98 -20.81
N GLN A 88 -4.43 -4.62 -21.40
CA GLN A 88 -4.58 -5.93 -22.01
C GLN A 88 -4.65 -7.02 -20.94
N GLU A 89 -5.67 -7.87 -20.98
CA GLU A 89 -5.81 -9.08 -20.15
C GLU A 89 -4.51 -9.91 -20.04
N ALA A 90 -3.83 -10.13 -21.18
CA ALA A 90 -2.59 -10.91 -21.28
C ALA A 90 -1.38 -10.34 -20.52
N VAL A 91 -1.51 -9.23 -19.80
CA VAL A 91 -0.49 -8.75 -18.85
C VAL A 91 -0.56 -9.47 -17.51
N PHE A 92 -1.68 -10.12 -17.20
CA PHE A 92 -1.91 -10.87 -15.96
C PHE A 92 -1.62 -12.36 -16.15
N ASP A 93 -1.20 -13.01 -15.07
CA ASP A 93 -1.08 -14.47 -14.99
C ASP A 93 -2.47 -15.10 -14.75
N TYR A 94 -2.64 -16.39 -15.04
CA TYR A 94 -3.96 -17.07 -14.95
C TYR A 94 -4.52 -17.12 -13.52
N ASP A 95 -3.66 -17.06 -12.50
CA ASP A 95 -4.01 -17.04 -11.08
C ASP A 95 -3.82 -15.67 -10.43
N ALA A 96 -3.74 -14.60 -11.25
CA ALA A 96 -3.45 -13.27 -10.76
C ALA A 96 -4.59 -12.69 -9.90
N VAL A 97 -4.20 -11.91 -8.90
CA VAL A 97 -5.13 -11.20 -8.02
C VAL A 97 -4.81 -9.70 -8.03
N VAL A 98 -5.86 -8.90 -8.20
CA VAL A 98 -5.79 -7.45 -8.05
C VAL A 98 -6.49 -7.06 -6.76
N THR A 99 -5.84 -6.27 -5.91
CA THR A 99 -6.48 -5.67 -4.74
C THR A 99 -6.45 -4.16 -4.89
N THR A 100 -7.61 -3.51 -4.89
CA THR A 100 -7.73 -2.05 -4.95
C THR A 100 -8.28 -1.48 -3.65
N TYR A 101 -7.52 -0.54 -3.09
CA TYR A 101 -7.89 0.25 -1.93
C TYR A 101 -8.38 1.65 -2.33
N ALA A 102 -8.74 1.87 -3.60
CA ALA A 102 -9.49 3.05 -3.99
C ALA A 102 -10.87 3.04 -3.31
N CYS A 103 -11.25 4.17 -2.69
CA CYS A 103 -12.52 4.24 -1.96
C CYS A 103 -13.71 3.88 -2.86
N ARG A 104 -14.61 3.01 -2.38
CA ARG A 104 -15.88 2.68 -3.05
C ARG A 104 -15.70 2.10 -4.46
N ALA A 105 -14.57 1.42 -4.72
CA ALA A 105 -14.33 0.78 -6.01
C ALA A 105 -15.25 -0.43 -6.28
N GLY A 106 -15.90 -0.97 -5.24
CA GLY A 106 -16.87 -2.06 -5.35
C GLY A 106 -18.30 -1.64 -5.67
N ILE A 107 -18.58 -0.34 -5.85
CA ILE A 107 -19.92 0.17 -6.15
C ILE A 107 -19.92 1.17 -7.31
N SER A 108 -21.07 1.38 -7.94
CA SER A 108 -21.27 2.38 -8.99
C SER A 108 -22.34 3.42 -8.67
N VAL A 109 -23.01 3.30 -7.51
CA VAL A 109 -24.06 4.23 -7.05
C VAL A 109 -23.55 5.04 -5.86
N ASP A 110 -23.71 6.37 -5.90
CA ASP A 110 -23.34 7.24 -4.78
C ASP A 110 -24.50 7.41 -3.81
N GLY A 111 -24.19 7.37 -2.52
CA GLY A 111 -25.15 7.44 -1.44
C GLY A 111 -24.44 7.63 -0.10
N LYS A 112 -25.17 8.08 0.91
CA LYS A 112 -24.68 8.11 2.30
C LYS A 112 -25.07 6.86 3.08
N ASP A 113 -26.26 6.34 2.79
CA ASP A 113 -26.82 5.10 3.31
C ASP A 113 -27.42 4.35 2.12
N LEU A 114 -26.98 3.10 1.94
CA LEU A 114 -27.39 2.20 0.87
C LEU A 114 -27.98 0.90 1.45
N THR A 115 -28.47 0.95 2.70
CA THR A 115 -29.09 -0.19 3.37
C THR A 115 -30.26 -0.74 2.56
N GLY A 116 -30.14 -2.02 2.17
CA GLY A 116 -31.16 -2.71 1.38
C GLY A 116 -31.27 -2.24 -0.07
N MET A 117 -30.33 -1.43 -0.55
CA MET A 117 -30.29 -0.94 -1.92
C MET A 117 -29.25 -1.71 -2.75
N ASP A 118 -29.52 -1.84 -4.05
CA ASP A 118 -28.49 -2.22 -5.02
C ASP A 118 -27.54 -1.03 -5.21
N ALA A 119 -26.26 -1.24 -4.89
CA ALA A 119 -25.22 -0.23 -5.01
C ALA A 119 -24.50 -0.29 -6.37
N GLY A 120 -24.99 -1.10 -7.30
CA GLY A 120 -24.43 -1.29 -8.63
C GLY A 120 -23.13 -2.07 -8.59
N GLN A 121 -23.00 -3.06 -7.71
CA GLN A 121 -21.81 -3.92 -7.59
C GLN A 121 -21.43 -4.54 -8.93
N GLU A 122 -22.41 -5.01 -9.71
CA GLU A 122 -22.23 -5.59 -11.05
C GLU A 122 -21.66 -4.60 -12.08
N ASN A 123 -21.84 -3.29 -11.84
CA ASN A 123 -21.36 -2.23 -12.74
C ASN A 123 -20.16 -1.46 -12.16
N SER A 124 -19.64 -1.92 -11.02
CA SER A 124 -18.58 -1.26 -10.27
C SER A 124 -17.25 -1.25 -11.03
N PRO A 125 -16.33 -0.32 -10.70
CA PRO A 125 -14.95 -0.37 -11.19
C PRO A 125 -14.28 -1.72 -10.97
N ALA A 126 -14.48 -2.34 -9.81
CA ALA A 126 -13.89 -3.63 -9.47
C ALA A 126 -14.42 -4.76 -10.35
N GLN A 127 -15.74 -4.80 -10.59
CA GLN A 127 -16.34 -5.79 -11.48
C GLN A 127 -15.85 -5.60 -12.93
N LYS A 128 -15.80 -4.35 -13.42
CA LYS A 128 -15.24 -4.05 -14.76
C LYS A 128 -13.78 -4.48 -14.89
N MET A 129 -12.96 -4.27 -13.86
CA MET A 129 -11.58 -4.76 -13.84
C MET A 129 -11.54 -6.28 -13.89
N ALA A 130 -12.39 -6.96 -13.11
CA ALA A 130 -12.45 -8.42 -13.11
C ALA A 130 -12.79 -8.94 -14.51
N ASP A 131 -13.88 -8.45 -15.10
CA ASP A 131 -14.34 -8.89 -16.42
C ASP A 131 -13.35 -8.56 -17.55
N CYS A 132 -12.78 -7.35 -17.57
CA CYS A 132 -11.91 -6.93 -18.68
C CYS A 132 -10.51 -7.54 -18.62
N TRP A 133 -10.02 -7.87 -17.42
CA TRP A 133 -8.67 -8.36 -17.21
C TRP A 133 -8.62 -9.86 -16.92
N ASP A 134 -9.78 -10.53 -16.86
CA ASP A 134 -9.95 -11.94 -16.54
C ASP A 134 -9.21 -12.37 -15.26
N VAL A 135 -9.43 -11.60 -14.17
CA VAL A 135 -8.75 -11.81 -12.88
C VAL A 135 -9.68 -11.60 -11.70
N SER A 136 -9.33 -12.19 -10.56
CA SER A 136 -10.01 -11.88 -9.30
C SER A 136 -9.62 -10.50 -8.79
N VAL A 137 -10.62 -9.66 -8.51
CA VAL A 137 -10.43 -8.32 -7.97
C VAL A 137 -11.00 -8.23 -6.55
N ARG A 138 -10.22 -7.68 -5.62
CA ARG A 138 -10.65 -7.38 -4.25
C ARG A 138 -10.80 -5.88 -4.07
N ALA A 139 -11.96 -5.43 -3.61
CA ALA A 139 -12.25 -4.02 -3.44
C ALA A 139 -13.21 -3.76 -2.27
N PHE A 140 -13.13 -2.56 -1.70
CA PHE A 140 -14.13 -2.11 -0.74
C PHE A 140 -15.38 -1.57 -1.46
N GLU A 141 -16.55 -1.99 -0.98
CA GLU A 141 -17.82 -1.33 -1.26
C GLU A 141 -17.90 0.01 -0.51
N MET A 142 -17.33 0.06 0.70
CA MET A 142 -17.22 1.25 1.54
C MET A 142 -15.97 2.09 1.22
N ARG A 143 -15.81 3.23 1.89
CA ARG A 143 -14.59 4.03 1.85
C ARG A 143 -13.42 3.24 2.43
N SER A 144 -12.23 3.51 1.91
CA SER A 144 -10.99 2.99 2.47
C SER A 144 -10.53 3.89 3.64
N ASP A 145 -10.12 3.28 4.74
CA ASP A 145 -9.48 3.96 5.86
C ASP A 145 -7.96 3.77 5.84
N TYR A 146 -7.24 4.88 5.68
CA TYR A 146 -5.78 4.94 5.70
C TYR A 146 -5.22 5.43 7.04
N SER A 147 -6.08 5.73 8.03
CA SER A 147 -5.70 6.45 9.26
C SER A 147 -4.69 5.72 10.14
N SER A 148 -4.64 4.39 10.07
CA SER A 148 -3.82 3.53 10.93
C SER A 148 -2.74 2.73 10.19
N ILE A 149 -2.50 3.03 8.90
CA ILE A 149 -1.55 2.27 8.08
C ILE A 149 -0.12 2.35 8.61
N TYR A 150 0.26 3.46 9.25
CA TYR A 150 1.55 3.68 9.91
C TYR A 150 1.45 3.46 11.43
N GLY A 151 0.46 2.71 11.88
CA GLY A 151 0.17 2.46 13.29
C GLY A 151 -0.88 3.38 13.89
N THR A 152 -1.53 2.88 14.93
CA THR A 152 -2.38 3.70 15.80
C THR A 152 -1.53 4.59 16.70
N LYS A 153 -2.15 5.63 17.30
CA LYS A 153 -1.48 6.48 18.30
C LYS A 153 -0.85 5.69 19.44
N LYS A 154 -1.47 4.58 19.85
CA LYS A 154 -0.96 3.71 20.91
C LYS A 154 0.29 2.95 20.45
N GLU A 155 0.27 2.42 19.23
CA GLU A 155 1.39 1.66 18.67
C GLU A 155 2.58 2.55 18.35
N ILE A 156 2.35 3.76 17.82
CA ILE A 156 3.40 4.75 17.58
C ILE A 156 4.09 5.10 18.90
N ARG A 157 3.33 5.42 19.96
CA ARG A 157 3.91 5.67 21.29
C ARG A 157 4.66 4.48 21.84
N ALA A 158 4.17 3.26 21.61
CA ALA A 158 4.87 2.07 22.05
C ALA A 158 6.23 1.90 21.33
N ALA A 159 6.27 2.19 20.02
CA ALA A 159 7.49 2.16 19.23
C ALA A 159 8.48 3.25 19.68
N GLU A 160 8.02 4.49 19.86
CA GLU A 160 8.86 5.62 20.33
C GLU A 160 9.53 5.32 21.69
N ASN A 161 8.84 4.63 22.60
CA ASN A 161 9.39 4.28 23.92
C ASN A 161 10.17 2.95 23.93
N TYR A 162 10.44 2.33 22.78
CA TYR A 162 11.13 1.05 22.71
C TYR A 162 12.66 1.19 22.66
N GLU A 163 13.19 2.42 22.57
CA GLU A 163 14.63 2.74 22.53
C GLU A 163 15.41 2.06 23.65
N ASP A 164 14.98 2.24 24.91
CA ASP A 164 15.66 1.64 26.07
C ASP A 164 15.79 0.11 25.97
N VAL A 165 14.77 -0.55 25.41
CA VAL A 165 14.76 -2.02 25.23
C VAL A 165 15.73 -2.47 24.13
N ILE A 166 15.86 -1.65 23.08
CA ILE A 166 16.85 -1.86 22.01
C ILE A 166 18.25 -1.74 22.60
N GLU A 167 18.53 -0.63 23.27
CA GLU A 167 19.84 -0.35 23.87
C GLU A 167 20.26 -1.44 24.87
N GLU A 168 19.39 -1.80 25.82
CA GLU A 168 19.68 -2.82 26.84
C GLU A 168 20.01 -4.18 26.22
N TYR A 169 19.25 -4.61 25.20
CA TYR A 169 19.48 -5.88 24.53
C TYR A 169 20.76 -5.86 23.69
N GLU A 170 21.03 -4.80 22.93
CA GLU A 170 22.23 -4.67 22.11
C GLU A 170 23.51 -4.59 22.95
N GLU A 171 23.49 -3.85 24.07
CA GLU A 171 24.59 -3.81 25.02
C GLU A 171 24.87 -5.20 25.62
N SER A 172 23.81 -5.90 26.03
CA SER A 172 23.90 -7.27 26.56
C SER A 172 24.49 -8.23 25.52
N LEU A 173 24.06 -8.13 24.27
CA LEU A 173 24.53 -8.97 23.16
C LEU A 173 25.98 -8.67 22.81
N SER A 174 26.37 -7.40 22.79
CA SER A 174 27.75 -6.95 22.61
C SER A 174 28.66 -7.47 23.72
N GLY A 175 28.21 -7.39 24.98
CA GLY A 175 28.90 -7.95 26.13
C GLY A 175 29.10 -9.47 26.04
N TYR A 176 28.05 -10.20 25.65
CA TYR A 176 28.12 -11.64 25.40
C TYR A 176 29.13 -11.97 24.29
N ASN A 177 29.07 -11.27 23.15
CA ASN A 177 29.97 -11.51 22.03
C ASN A 177 31.44 -11.26 22.38
N LYS A 178 31.74 -10.24 23.20
CA LYS A 178 33.10 -9.97 23.71
C LYS A 178 33.60 -11.10 24.60
N LYS A 179 32.79 -11.57 25.56
CA LYS A 179 33.13 -12.70 26.44
C LYS A 179 33.38 -13.99 25.66
N LYS A 180 32.50 -14.27 24.69
CA LYS A 180 32.64 -15.42 23.79
C LYS A 180 33.95 -15.37 22.99
N ALA A 181 34.29 -14.20 22.45
CA ALA A 181 35.54 -14.00 21.70
C ALA A 181 36.79 -14.16 22.59
N ASN A 182 36.68 -13.85 23.89
CA ASN A 182 37.75 -14.04 24.87
C ASN A 182 37.91 -15.49 25.37
N GLY A 183 37.06 -16.42 24.90
CA GLY A 183 37.16 -17.85 25.22
C GLY A 183 36.39 -18.30 26.46
N ASP A 184 35.46 -17.48 26.96
CA ASP A 184 34.60 -17.88 28.08
C ASP A 184 33.67 -19.03 27.65
N VAL A 185 33.68 -20.14 28.40
CA VAL A 185 33.02 -21.41 28.04
C VAL A 185 31.70 -21.71 28.77
N ASP A 186 31.26 -20.84 29.69
CA ASP A 186 30.01 -21.01 30.44
C ASP A 186 29.23 -19.68 30.51
N ILE A 187 28.88 -19.15 29.33
CA ILE A 187 28.13 -17.91 29.18
C ILE A 187 26.84 -18.14 28.37
N THR A 188 25.74 -17.60 28.86
CA THR A 188 24.43 -17.70 28.20
C THR A 188 24.20 -16.47 27.32
N PRO A 189 23.74 -16.62 26.07
CA PRO A 189 23.34 -15.47 25.26
C PRO A 189 22.16 -14.74 25.93
N PRO A 190 22.08 -13.40 25.81
CA PRO A 190 20.93 -12.67 26.30
C PRO A 190 19.67 -13.14 25.59
N GLN A 191 18.57 -13.17 26.33
CA GLN A 191 17.27 -13.48 25.75
C GLN A 191 16.78 -12.29 24.95
N LYS A 192 16.50 -12.50 23.66
CA LYS A 192 15.85 -11.49 22.82
C LYS A 192 14.46 -11.16 23.39
N PRO A 193 14.13 -9.87 23.62
CA PRO A 193 12.80 -9.48 24.08
C PRO A 193 11.69 -9.97 23.14
N GLU A 194 10.49 -10.17 23.71
CA GLU A 194 9.32 -10.55 22.91
C GLU A 194 8.98 -9.43 21.91
N ASN A 195 8.70 -9.81 20.66
CA ASN A 195 8.41 -8.90 19.54
C ASN A 195 9.53 -7.89 19.21
N TYR A 196 10.77 -8.13 19.66
CA TYR A 196 11.91 -7.24 19.45
C TYR A 196 12.08 -6.81 17.99
N ASP A 197 12.07 -7.77 17.05
CA ASP A 197 12.35 -7.49 15.64
C ASP A 197 11.28 -6.58 15.02
N GLU A 198 10.01 -6.76 15.39
CA GLU A 198 8.93 -5.89 14.93
C GLU A 198 9.01 -4.51 15.57
N MET A 199 9.23 -4.45 16.89
CA MET A 199 9.25 -3.18 17.63
C MET A 199 10.47 -2.33 17.29
N SER A 200 11.63 -2.94 17.11
CA SER A 200 12.85 -2.28 16.63
C SER A 200 12.62 -1.67 15.23
N LYS A 201 12.04 -2.45 14.31
CA LYS A 201 11.67 -1.97 12.98
C LYS A 201 10.68 -0.80 13.02
N ARG A 202 9.68 -0.87 13.91
CA ARG A 202 8.69 0.21 14.10
C ARG A 202 9.31 1.46 14.73
N TYR A 203 10.26 1.31 15.66
CA TYR A 203 11.02 2.43 16.22
C TYR A 203 11.82 3.14 15.12
N ASP A 204 12.54 2.39 14.29
CA ASP A 204 13.27 2.94 13.14
C ASP A 204 12.33 3.65 12.16
N ASP A 205 11.17 3.05 11.88
CA ASP A 205 10.16 3.64 11.00
C ASP A 205 9.67 5.00 11.51
N VAL A 206 9.29 5.10 12.79
CA VAL A 206 8.79 6.35 13.38
C VAL A 206 9.89 7.41 13.38
N THR A 207 11.09 7.06 13.85
CA THR A 207 12.22 7.97 13.96
C THR A 207 12.63 8.53 12.60
N ALA A 208 12.82 7.65 11.61
CA ALA A 208 13.21 8.06 10.26
C ALA A 208 12.11 8.87 9.57
N ARG A 209 10.85 8.43 9.67
CA ARG A 209 9.69 9.13 9.09
C ARG A 209 9.56 10.58 9.59
N ASP A 210 9.69 10.77 10.89
CA ASP A 210 9.59 12.10 11.50
C ASP A 210 10.79 12.98 11.14
N ALA A 211 11.99 12.41 11.08
CA ALA A 211 13.18 13.11 10.60
C ALA A 211 13.05 13.53 9.13
N ASN A 212 12.55 12.65 8.27
CA ASN A 212 12.31 12.91 6.85
C ASN A 212 11.27 14.01 6.64
N ALA A 213 10.18 13.99 7.42
CA ALA A 213 9.17 15.04 7.41
C ALA A 213 9.75 16.40 7.82
N LYS A 214 10.52 16.46 8.92
CA LYS A 214 11.17 17.68 9.41
C LYS A 214 12.17 18.27 8.38
N ARG A 215 12.80 17.43 7.57
CA ARG A 215 13.74 17.83 6.51
C ARG A 215 13.06 18.21 5.19
N GLY A 216 11.73 18.16 5.14
CA GLY A 216 10.93 18.51 3.96
C GLY A 216 10.93 17.46 2.86
N ALA A 217 11.31 16.21 3.14
CA ALA A 217 11.24 15.11 2.18
C ALA A 217 9.88 14.36 2.23
N GLY A 218 9.09 14.63 3.27
CA GLY A 218 7.80 14.00 3.52
C GLY A 218 7.89 12.88 4.56
N PRO A 219 6.74 12.41 5.09
CA PRO A 219 6.68 11.40 6.14
C PRO A 219 6.83 9.99 5.56
N ILE A 220 7.98 9.71 4.95
CA ILE A 220 8.33 8.42 4.32
C ILE A 220 9.05 7.55 5.34
N ALA A 221 8.50 6.38 5.64
CA ALA A 221 9.13 5.37 6.50
C ALA A 221 9.97 4.39 5.66
N PRO A 222 11.15 3.95 6.16
CA PRO A 222 12.05 3.03 5.46
C PRO A 222 11.39 1.70 5.13
N ASN A 223 10.53 1.18 6.01
CA ASN A 223 9.92 -0.12 5.81
C ASN A 223 8.48 -0.07 5.27
N GLY A 224 8.02 1.11 4.83
CA GLY A 224 6.67 1.30 4.33
C GLY A 224 5.60 1.28 5.42
N ALA A 225 4.37 0.94 5.04
CA ALA A 225 3.23 0.90 5.96
C ALA A 225 3.24 -0.39 6.81
N TRP A 226 2.77 -0.29 8.05
CA TRP A 226 2.66 -1.40 9.00
C TRP A 226 1.47 -2.32 8.71
N ARG A 227 0.46 -1.81 7.99
CA ARG A 227 -0.72 -2.58 7.56
C ARG A 227 -1.35 -1.97 6.32
N MET A 228 -2.13 -2.79 5.63
CA MET A 228 -2.96 -2.33 4.52
C MET A 228 -4.14 -1.48 5.01
N PRO A 229 -4.74 -0.64 4.14
CA PRO A 229 -5.92 0.14 4.48
C PRO A 229 -7.09 -0.73 4.93
N GLY A 230 -7.86 -0.21 5.88
CA GLY A 230 -9.08 -0.85 6.40
C GLY A 230 -10.34 -0.34 5.71
N THR A 231 -11.49 -0.84 6.17
CA THR A 231 -12.81 -0.31 5.79
C THR A 231 -13.15 0.86 6.69
N GLY A 232 -13.60 1.97 6.11
CA GLY A 232 -14.14 3.11 6.84
C GLY A 232 -15.67 3.02 6.99
N ASP A 233 -16.25 3.97 7.72
CA ASP A 233 -17.65 3.87 8.21
C ASP A 233 -18.74 4.27 7.20
N SER A 234 -18.41 4.53 5.93
CA SER A 234 -19.40 5.02 4.95
C SER A 234 -19.17 4.52 3.53
N PRO A 235 -20.21 4.45 2.69
CA PRO A 235 -21.62 4.62 3.06
C PRO A 235 -22.15 3.50 3.96
N GLU A 236 -23.17 3.81 4.74
CA GLU A 236 -23.84 2.83 5.61
C GLU A 236 -24.57 1.77 4.77
N GLY A 237 -24.78 0.58 5.35
CA GLY A 237 -25.58 -0.48 4.72
C GLY A 237 -24.85 -1.38 3.71
N LEU A 238 -23.55 -1.14 3.46
CA LEU A 238 -22.70 -1.96 2.59
C LEU A 238 -21.81 -2.92 3.39
N LYS A 239 -21.16 -3.86 2.68
CA LYS A 239 -20.32 -4.87 3.32
C LYS A 239 -18.98 -4.30 3.79
N GLU A 240 -18.61 -4.62 5.02
CA GLU A 240 -17.27 -4.37 5.56
C GLU A 240 -16.24 -5.35 4.98
N GLY A 241 -14.99 -4.93 4.93
CA GLY A 241 -13.90 -5.73 4.40
C GLY A 241 -13.86 -5.78 2.87
N LEU A 242 -12.76 -6.31 2.34
CA LEU A 242 -12.57 -6.49 0.91
C LEU A 242 -13.57 -7.51 0.38
N GLN A 243 -14.40 -7.09 -0.57
CA GLN A 243 -15.27 -7.99 -1.32
C GLN A 243 -14.53 -8.51 -2.55
N THR A 244 -14.82 -9.75 -2.93
CA THR A 244 -14.20 -10.39 -4.10
C THR A 244 -15.15 -10.32 -5.28
N TYR A 245 -14.63 -9.82 -6.39
CA TYR A 245 -15.27 -9.73 -7.70
C TYR A 245 -14.52 -10.70 -8.63
N GLN A 246 -15.27 -11.50 -9.38
CA GLN A 246 -14.72 -12.45 -10.33
C GLN A 246 -15.29 -12.15 -11.72
N PRO A 247 -14.57 -12.51 -12.79
CA PRO A 247 -15.11 -12.41 -14.14
C PRO A 247 -16.45 -13.14 -14.22
N GLY A 248 -17.45 -12.53 -14.84
CA GLY A 248 -18.78 -13.13 -14.96
C GLY A 248 -18.73 -14.54 -15.59
N GLU A 249 -17.80 -14.78 -16.50
CA GLU A 249 -17.60 -16.08 -17.16
C GLU A 249 -17.14 -17.19 -16.21
N TRP A 250 -16.55 -16.87 -15.05
CA TRP A 250 -16.09 -17.87 -14.06
C TRP A 250 -17.24 -18.43 -13.21
N THR A 251 -18.42 -17.83 -13.30
CA THR A 251 -19.59 -18.20 -12.48
C THR A 251 -20.55 -19.18 -13.18
N LEU A 252 -20.15 -19.72 -14.33
CA LEU A 252 -20.90 -20.70 -15.15
C LEU A 252 -20.67 -22.15 -14.74
#